data_AF-A0A8T5LI26-F1
#
_entry.id   AF-A0A8T5LI26-F1
#
_cell.length_a   1.000
_cell.length_b   1.000
_cell.length_c   1.000
_cell.angle_alpha   90.00
_cell.angle_beta   90.00
_cell.angle_gamma   90.00
#
_symmetry.space_group_name_H-M   'P 1'
#
loop_
_entity.id
_entity.type
_entity.pdbx_description
1 polymer ?
#
loop_
_entity_poly.entity_id
_entity_poly.type
_entity_poly.pdbx_seq_one_letter_code
_entity_poly.pdbx_strand_id
1 'polypeptide(L)'
;TSWNLSGSAFMTLRNHVSYAKRNGLSVVEYKPKEKRNKKLEKQVEDISKKWLKKKKTGEFSFLVGGPSFKEPGDRKYFFVFNKKKNIDAFLVCVPFFARKGIYFDIMRRKNNTIKGTTELLITETFQMLKEDGCSLASLGSAPLSDVTSDKEKRQFIRQVFKFAYNNLNYFYHFKPLYHYKQKFGPTFWEPKYLAYYPPNFKPKYIFTILKAYDPGGINDMFLTSIKTIWSKLKNVKNIK
;
A
#
# COMPACT_ATOMS: atom_id res chain seq x y z
N THR A 1 -10.91 0.48 -20.37
CA THR A 1 -11.77 0.63 -19.17
C THR A 1 -12.60 -0.64 -18.92
N SER A 2 -11.94 -1.79 -18.77
CA SER A 2 -12.59 -3.12 -18.68
C SER A 2 -12.93 -3.59 -17.26
N TRP A 3 -12.60 -2.80 -16.22
CA TRP A 3 -12.84 -3.20 -14.84
C TRP A 3 -14.34 -3.27 -14.52
N ASN A 4 -14.77 -4.42 -14.03
CA ASN A 4 -16.10 -4.66 -13.48
C ASN A 4 -16.00 -5.74 -12.39
N LEU A 5 -16.94 -5.72 -11.45
CA LEU A 5 -17.03 -6.71 -10.38
C LEU A 5 -18.20 -7.66 -10.61
N SER A 6 -18.46 -8.09 -11.85
CA SER A 6 -19.58 -8.99 -12.20
C SER A 6 -19.20 -10.48 -12.08
N GLY A 7 -20.17 -11.38 -11.98
CA GLY A 7 -19.91 -12.83 -11.87
C GLY A 7 -19.71 -13.35 -10.43
N SER A 8 -19.58 -14.67 -10.28
CA SER A 8 -19.55 -15.35 -8.97
C SER A 8 -18.28 -15.06 -8.17
N ALA A 9 -17.14 -14.88 -8.85
CA ALA A 9 -15.84 -14.64 -8.22
C ALA A 9 -15.80 -13.39 -7.31
N PHE A 10 -16.60 -12.36 -7.62
CA PHE A 10 -16.67 -11.11 -6.83
C PHE A 10 -17.86 -11.05 -5.88
N MET A 11 -18.63 -12.14 -5.73
CA MET A 11 -19.84 -12.16 -4.90
C MET A 11 -19.55 -11.74 -3.44
N THR A 12 -18.47 -12.27 -2.84
CA THR A 12 -18.08 -11.91 -1.47
C THR A 12 -17.75 -10.43 -1.33
N LEU A 13 -17.03 -9.85 -2.30
CA LEU A 13 -16.70 -8.43 -2.32
C LEU A 13 -17.98 -7.58 -2.43
N ARG A 14 -18.87 -7.92 -3.37
CA ARG A 14 -20.17 -7.24 -3.52
C ARG A 14 -21.01 -7.33 -2.24
N ASN A 15 -21.01 -8.47 -1.56
CA ASN A 15 -21.73 -8.64 -0.30
C ASN A 15 -21.17 -7.74 0.81
N HIS A 16 -19.85 -7.58 0.92
CA HIS A 16 -19.24 -6.64 1.88
C HIS A 16 -19.57 -5.18 1.56
N VAL A 17 -19.53 -4.81 0.27
CA VAL A 17 -19.92 -3.47 -0.20
C VAL A 17 -21.38 -3.18 0.12
N SER A 18 -22.30 -4.09 -0.24
CA SER A 18 -23.73 -3.94 0.04
C SER A 18 -24.02 -3.90 1.54
N TYR A 19 -23.34 -4.72 2.33
CA TYR A 19 -23.46 -4.68 3.79
C TYR A 19 -23.00 -3.32 4.35
N ALA A 20 -21.86 -2.80 3.91
CA ALA A 20 -21.36 -1.49 4.33
C ALA A 20 -22.37 -0.36 3.99
N LYS A 21 -22.91 -0.35 2.76
CA LYS A 21 -23.94 0.61 2.33
C LYS A 21 -25.22 0.52 3.15
N ARG A 22 -25.77 -0.69 3.35
CA ARG A 22 -26.98 -0.91 4.18
C ARG A 22 -26.79 -0.46 5.63
N ASN A 23 -25.56 -0.53 6.14
CA ASN A 23 -25.21 -0.02 7.46
C ASN A 23 -24.86 1.49 7.46
N GLY A 24 -25.22 2.22 6.40
CA GLY A 24 -25.15 3.67 6.32
C GLY A 24 -23.74 4.22 6.09
N LEU A 25 -22.84 3.43 5.50
CA LEU A 25 -21.59 3.95 4.98
C LEU A 25 -21.78 4.52 3.58
N SER A 26 -21.12 5.65 3.32
CA SER A 26 -21.08 6.31 2.01
C SER A 26 -19.66 6.78 1.71
N VAL A 27 -19.32 6.92 0.43
CA VAL A 27 -17.99 7.39 -0.01
C VAL A 27 -18.18 8.69 -0.78
N VAL A 28 -17.34 9.68 -0.48
CA VAL A 28 -17.38 10.99 -1.13
C VAL A 28 -15.96 11.43 -1.48
N GLU A 29 -15.79 11.97 -2.68
CA GLU A 29 -14.56 12.68 -3.05
C GLU A 29 -14.51 14.03 -2.31
N TYR A 30 -13.42 14.26 -1.58
CA TYR A 30 -13.13 15.53 -0.94
C TYR A 30 -12.16 16.35 -1.80
N LYS A 31 -12.58 17.56 -2.14
CA LYS A 31 -11.85 18.46 -3.04
C LYS A 31 -11.32 19.68 -2.28
N PRO A 32 -10.13 19.59 -1.64
CA PRO A 32 -9.59 20.67 -0.83
C PRO A 32 -9.26 21.94 -1.64
N LYS A 33 -9.06 21.82 -2.97
CA LYS A 33 -8.87 22.98 -3.87
C LYS A 33 -10.16 23.78 -4.09
N GLU A 34 -11.33 23.14 -4.01
CA GLU A 34 -12.62 23.81 -4.19
C GLU A 34 -13.12 24.42 -2.88
N LYS A 35 -13.17 23.63 -1.80
CA LYS A 35 -13.62 24.09 -0.49
C LYS A 35 -12.96 23.33 0.65
N ARG A 36 -12.18 24.07 1.44
CA ARG A 36 -11.52 23.53 2.65
C ARG A 36 -12.53 23.33 3.78
N ASN A 37 -12.43 22.19 4.47
CA ASN A 37 -13.17 21.89 5.68
C ASN A 37 -12.22 21.41 6.77
N LYS A 38 -11.82 22.32 7.65
CA LYS A 38 -10.86 22.04 8.74
C LYS A 38 -11.32 20.93 9.70
N LYS A 39 -12.63 20.75 9.89
CA LYS A 39 -13.17 19.70 10.75
C LYS A 39 -12.96 18.30 10.13
N LEU A 40 -13.14 18.17 8.81
CA LEU A 40 -12.88 16.92 8.10
C LEU A 40 -11.38 16.62 8.04
N GLU A 41 -10.57 17.62 7.75
CA GLU A 41 -9.10 17.49 7.69
C GLU A 41 -8.53 17.04 9.04
N LYS A 42 -9.00 17.64 10.15
CA LYS A 42 -8.63 17.23 11.50
C LYS A 42 -8.99 15.77 11.79
N GLN A 43 -10.16 15.29 11.33
CA GLN A 43 -10.52 13.88 11.48
C GLN A 43 -9.56 12.95 10.73
N VAL A 44 -9.13 13.32 9.51
CA VAL A 44 -8.16 12.54 8.73
C VAL A 44 -6.79 12.52 9.42
N GLU A 45 -6.35 13.66 9.96
CA GLU A 45 -5.12 13.75 10.75
C GLU A 45 -5.19 12.88 12.01
N ASP A 46 -6.32 12.87 12.72
CA ASP A 46 -6.52 12.06 13.92
C ASP A 46 -6.53 10.57 13.60
N ILE A 47 -7.18 10.15 12.50
CA ILE A 47 -7.11 8.78 11.99
C ILE A 47 -5.66 8.40 11.70
N SER A 48 -4.94 9.28 11.03
CA SER A 48 -3.52 9.08 10.69
C SER A 48 -2.65 8.90 11.92
N LYS A 49 -2.76 9.80 12.91
CA LYS A 49 -2.02 9.72 14.18
C LYS A 49 -2.31 8.43 14.93
N LYS A 50 -3.59 8.04 15.04
CA LYS A 50 -3.99 6.79 15.72
C LYS A 50 -3.48 5.55 14.98
N TRP A 51 -3.52 5.57 13.64
CA TRP A 51 -3.01 4.48 12.81
C TRP A 51 -1.50 4.31 12.98
N LEU A 52 -0.75 5.42 12.96
CA LEU A 52 0.70 5.41 13.17
C LEU A 52 1.09 4.93 14.58
N LYS A 53 0.39 5.37 15.63
CA LYS A 53 0.63 4.90 17.01
C LYS A 53 0.47 3.39 17.18
N LYS A 54 -0.41 2.76 16.40
CA LYS A 54 -0.64 1.31 16.44
C LYS A 54 0.38 0.53 15.60
N LYS A 55 0.97 1.18 14.61
CA LYS A 55 2.05 0.61 13.82
C LYS A 55 3.29 0.49 14.70
N LYS A 56 3.94 -0.67 14.65
CA LYS A 56 5.21 -0.92 15.33
C LYS A 56 6.42 -0.35 14.56
N THR A 57 6.17 0.53 13.59
CA THR A 57 7.16 1.21 12.74
C THR A 57 6.84 2.69 12.66
N GLY A 58 7.85 3.50 12.37
CA GLY A 58 7.65 4.89 11.99
C GLY A 58 6.80 5.06 10.73
N GLU A 59 6.49 6.31 10.40
CA GLU A 59 5.91 6.65 9.10
C GLU A 59 6.94 6.39 8.02
N PHE A 60 6.56 5.59 7.01
CA PHE A 60 7.44 5.41 5.88
C PHE A 60 7.55 6.70 5.08
N SER A 61 8.77 7.07 4.71
CA SER A 61 9.04 8.19 3.83
C SER A 61 9.51 7.71 2.45
N PHE A 62 9.86 8.66 1.58
CA PHE A 62 10.41 8.44 0.24
C PHE A 62 9.43 7.89 -0.80
N LEU A 63 8.76 6.77 -0.55
CA LEU A 63 7.80 6.18 -1.49
C LEU A 63 6.33 6.33 -1.10
N VAL A 64 6.07 6.83 0.11
CA VAL A 64 4.71 6.96 0.65
C VAL A 64 4.49 8.39 1.06
N GLY A 65 3.39 8.98 0.59
CA GLY A 65 3.01 10.34 0.95
C GLY A 65 2.29 10.41 2.31
N GLY A 66 1.94 11.64 2.69
CA GLY A 66 1.08 11.93 3.83
C GLY A 66 -0.31 12.42 3.40
N PRO A 67 -1.27 12.51 4.33
CA PRO A 67 -2.63 13.00 4.05
C PRO A 67 -2.71 14.52 3.81
N SER A 68 -1.56 15.23 3.75
CA SER A 68 -1.47 16.68 3.76
C SER A 68 -2.48 17.36 2.83
N PHE A 69 -3.16 18.38 3.36
CA PHE A 69 -4.13 19.21 2.65
C PHE A 69 -3.62 20.63 2.37
N LYS A 70 -2.46 21.03 2.92
CA LYS A 70 -1.93 22.39 2.74
C LYS A 70 -1.59 22.63 1.26
N GLU A 71 -0.87 21.68 0.67
CA GLU A 71 -0.45 21.70 -0.73
C GLU A 71 -0.99 20.42 -1.39
N PRO A 72 -2.29 20.36 -1.74
CA PRO A 72 -2.89 19.12 -2.20
C PRO A 72 -2.29 18.65 -3.53
N GLY A 73 -1.68 19.53 -4.33
CA GLY A 73 -1.22 19.20 -5.68
C GLY A 73 -2.38 18.60 -6.48
N ASP A 74 -2.12 17.60 -7.30
CA ASP A 74 -3.18 16.92 -8.07
C ASP A 74 -3.74 15.68 -7.38
N ARG A 75 -3.52 15.56 -6.07
CA ARG A 75 -4.03 14.43 -5.29
C ARG A 75 -5.55 14.45 -5.23
N LYS A 76 -6.14 13.26 -5.33
CA LYS A 76 -7.56 13.01 -5.06
C LYS A 76 -7.73 12.39 -3.69
N TYR A 77 -8.78 12.79 -2.97
CA TYR A 77 -9.04 12.35 -1.61
C TYR A 77 -10.44 11.75 -1.55
N PHE A 78 -10.58 10.55 -1.01
CA PHE A 78 -11.87 9.86 -0.88
C PHE A 78 -12.10 9.49 0.57
N PHE A 79 -13.25 9.87 1.12
CA PHE A 79 -13.60 9.64 2.52
C PHE A 79 -14.80 8.72 2.64
N VAL A 80 -14.74 7.78 3.59
CA VAL A 80 -15.90 7.01 4.02
C VAL A 80 -16.57 7.73 5.17
N PHE A 81 -17.83 8.12 5.00
CA PHE A 81 -18.68 8.67 6.05
C PHE A 81 -19.60 7.61 6.64
N ASN A 82 -19.76 7.62 7.96
CA ASN A 82 -20.75 6.82 8.66
C ASN A 82 -22.08 7.57 8.87
N LYS A 83 -23.09 6.90 9.45
CA LYS A 83 -24.41 7.48 9.77
C LYS A 83 -24.34 8.78 10.58
N LYS A 84 -23.29 8.98 11.39
CA LYS A 84 -23.06 10.19 12.20
C LYS A 84 -22.28 11.28 11.45
N LYS A 85 -22.09 11.14 10.13
CA LYS A 85 -21.31 12.04 9.26
C LYS A 85 -19.86 12.22 9.71
N ASN A 86 -19.29 11.22 10.39
CA ASN A 86 -17.87 11.19 10.74
C ASN A 86 -17.09 10.33 9.73
N ILE A 87 -15.82 10.68 9.52
CA ILE A 87 -14.94 9.92 8.62
C ILE A 87 -14.49 8.65 9.33
N ASP A 88 -14.73 7.48 8.75
CA ASP A 88 -14.28 6.19 9.27
C ASP A 88 -13.04 5.65 8.55
N ALA A 89 -12.86 6.01 7.28
CA ALA A 89 -11.69 5.68 6.50
C ALA A 89 -11.44 6.75 5.44
N PHE A 90 -10.20 6.83 4.96
CA PHE A 90 -9.85 7.67 3.84
C PHE A 90 -8.82 7.00 2.93
N LEU A 91 -8.80 7.45 1.69
CA LEU A 91 -7.86 7.07 0.65
C LEU A 91 -7.34 8.34 -0.03
N VAL A 92 -6.03 8.43 -0.21
CA VAL A 92 -5.36 9.47 -1.00
C VAL A 92 -4.77 8.81 -2.23
N CYS A 93 -5.04 9.41 -3.37
CA CYS A 93 -4.61 8.94 -4.67
C CYS A 93 -3.75 10.01 -5.35
N VAL A 94 -2.70 9.58 -6.04
CA VAL A 94 -1.76 10.44 -6.78
C VAL A 94 -1.87 10.13 -8.27
N PRO A 95 -2.19 11.10 -9.15
CA PRO A 95 -2.25 10.86 -10.58
C PRO A 95 -0.85 10.63 -11.16
N PHE A 96 -0.77 9.78 -12.18
CA PHE A 96 0.40 9.66 -13.03
C PHE A 96 -0.03 9.84 -14.50
N PHE A 97 0.16 11.06 -14.98
CA PHE A 97 -0.43 11.56 -16.23
C PHE A 97 0.02 10.81 -17.48
N ALA A 98 1.27 10.34 -17.51
CA ALA A 98 1.85 9.63 -18.66
C ALA A 98 1.03 8.41 -19.12
N ARG A 99 0.24 7.79 -18.23
CA ARG A 99 -0.60 6.63 -18.53
C ARG A 99 -2.08 6.90 -18.27
N LYS A 100 -2.48 8.17 -18.14
CA LYS A 100 -3.85 8.59 -17.72
C LYS A 100 -4.33 7.79 -16.51
N GLY A 101 -3.42 7.58 -15.56
CA GLY A 101 -3.61 6.65 -14.45
C GLY A 101 -3.53 7.31 -13.10
N ILE A 102 -3.89 6.55 -12.07
CA ILE A 102 -3.88 6.99 -10.68
C ILE A 102 -3.35 5.91 -9.74
N TYR A 103 -2.52 6.32 -8.79
CA TYR A 103 -1.88 5.46 -7.81
C TYR A 103 -2.52 5.65 -6.44
N PHE A 104 -2.92 4.56 -5.80
CA PHE A 104 -3.46 4.57 -4.45
C PHE A 104 -2.28 4.62 -3.47
N ASP A 105 -2.03 5.79 -2.91
CA ASP A 105 -0.84 6.06 -2.11
C ASP A 105 -1.03 5.65 -0.65
N ILE A 106 -1.94 6.31 0.04
CA ILE A 106 -2.25 5.99 1.43
C ILE A 106 -3.73 5.70 1.63
N MET A 107 -4.00 4.62 2.36
CA MET A 107 -5.34 4.29 2.83
C MET A 107 -5.26 4.00 4.32
N ARG A 108 -6.06 4.71 5.12
CA ARG A 108 -6.13 4.50 6.57
C ARG A 108 -7.57 4.49 7.03
N ARG A 109 -7.83 3.80 8.14
CA ARG A 109 -9.15 3.67 8.75
C ARG A 109 -9.08 3.70 10.27
N LYS A 110 -10.19 4.08 10.90
CA LYS A 110 -10.36 3.94 12.35
C LYS A 110 -10.28 2.47 12.76
N ASN A 111 -10.03 2.24 14.05
CA ASN A 111 -10.25 0.92 14.64
C ASN A 111 -11.76 0.63 14.67
N ASN A 112 -12.11 -0.66 14.64
CA ASN A 112 -13.48 -1.14 14.79
C ASN A 112 -14.49 -0.54 13.79
N THR A 113 -14.06 -0.24 12.57
CA THR A 113 -14.97 0.15 11.47
C THR A 113 -15.82 -1.03 11.03
N ILE A 114 -16.98 -0.73 10.46
CA ILE A 114 -17.91 -1.72 9.89
C ILE A 114 -17.19 -2.59 8.86
N LYS A 115 -17.49 -3.90 8.86
CA LYS A 115 -16.96 -4.84 7.86
C LYS A 115 -17.33 -4.36 6.45
N GLY A 116 -16.37 -4.36 5.53
CA GLY A 116 -16.58 -3.84 4.18
C GLY A 116 -16.27 -2.34 4.02
N THR A 117 -15.85 -1.62 5.07
CA THR A 117 -15.48 -0.18 4.96
C THR A 117 -14.42 0.05 3.88
N THR A 118 -13.37 -0.77 3.85
CA THR A 118 -12.28 -0.60 2.88
C THR A 118 -12.65 -1.10 1.49
N GLU A 119 -13.44 -2.16 1.42
CA GLU A 119 -14.00 -2.72 0.20
C GLU A 119 -14.89 -1.70 -0.49
N LEU A 120 -15.78 -1.06 0.28
CA LEU A 120 -16.62 0.03 -0.17
C LEU A 120 -15.77 1.21 -0.65
N LEU A 121 -14.81 1.68 0.16
CA LEU A 121 -13.92 2.79 -0.19
C LEU A 121 -13.24 2.57 -1.55
N ILE A 122 -12.60 1.42 -1.74
CA ILE A 122 -11.88 1.12 -2.98
C ILE A 122 -12.84 0.96 -4.16
N THR A 123 -13.96 0.25 -3.96
CA THR A 123 -14.93 -0.02 -5.04
C THR A 123 -15.60 1.25 -5.55
N GLU A 124 -16.06 2.12 -4.64
CA GLU A 124 -16.65 3.41 -5.01
C GLU A 124 -15.61 4.36 -5.60
N THR A 125 -14.37 4.33 -5.10
CA THR A 125 -13.28 5.11 -5.69
C THR A 125 -13.01 4.67 -7.13
N PHE A 126 -12.98 3.37 -7.43
CA PHE A 126 -12.84 2.91 -8.81
C PHE A 126 -14.00 3.34 -9.70
N GLN A 127 -15.23 3.32 -9.18
CA GLN A 127 -16.40 3.78 -9.93
C GLN A 127 -16.30 5.28 -10.27
N MET A 128 -16.02 6.13 -9.28
CA MET A 128 -15.82 7.57 -9.50
C MET A 128 -14.66 7.85 -10.46
N LEU A 129 -13.53 7.15 -10.32
CA LEU A 129 -12.39 7.31 -11.22
C LEU A 129 -12.71 6.88 -12.66
N LYS A 130 -13.54 5.84 -12.83
CA LYS A 130 -13.99 5.38 -14.14
C LYS A 130 -14.89 6.42 -14.82
N GLU A 131 -15.79 7.04 -14.06
CA GLU A 131 -16.65 8.13 -14.51
C GLU A 131 -15.83 9.38 -14.89
N ASP A 132 -14.76 9.66 -14.14
CA ASP A 132 -13.77 10.71 -14.44
C ASP A 132 -12.83 10.39 -15.63
N GLY A 133 -13.04 9.27 -16.34
CA GLY A 133 -12.23 8.88 -17.50
C GLY A 133 -10.85 8.33 -17.18
N CYS A 134 -10.57 7.95 -15.92
CA CYS A 134 -9.30 7.32 -15.55
C CYS A 134 -9.16 5.96 -16.26
N SER A 135 -8.04 5.80 -16.98
CA SER A 135 -7.81 4.59 -17.79
C SER A 135 -7.17 3.46 -16.98
N LEU A 136 -6.48 3.81 -15.89
CA LEU A 136 -5.70 2.87 -15.08
C LEU A 136 -5.67 3.28 -13.61
N ALA A 137 -5.96 2.35 -12.71
CA ALA A 137 -5.78 2.56 -11.28
C ALA A 137 -4.83 1.50 -10.71
N SER A 138 -3.76 1.95 -10.04
CA SER A 138 -2.79 1.10 -9.39
C SER A 138 -3.07 1.04 -7.89
N LEU A 139 -3.35 -0.16 -7.37
CA LEU A 139 -3.41 -0.44 -5.92
C LEU A 139 -2.03 -0.46 -5.25
N GLY A 140 -0.98 -0.11 -6.00
CA GLY A 140 0.42 -0.14 -5.59
C GLY A 140 1.04 -1.53 -5.51
N SER A 141 2.29 -1.59 -5.06
CA SER A 141 3.09 -2.81 -5.09
C SER A 141 2.55 -3.89 -4.16
N ALA A 142 2.48 -5.13 -4.62
CA ALA A 142 2.37 -6.32 -3.77
C ALA A 142 3.70 -7.07 -3.88
N PRO A 143 4.70 -6.71 -3.05
CA PRO A 143 6.01 -7.32 -3.19
C PRO A 143 5.93 -8.81 -2.86
N LEU A 144 6.79 -9.59 -3.52
CA LEU A 144 7.05 -11.01 -3.21
C LEU A 144 5.94 -12.00 -3.59
N SER A 145 4.90 -11.60 -4.35
CA SER A 145 3.85 -12.53 -4.80
C SER A 145 4.32 -13.61 -5.77
N ASP A 146 5.47 -13.40 -6.42
CA ASP A 146 5.97 -14.28 -7.49
C ASP A 146 7.51 -14.48 -7.46
N VAL A 147 8.15 -14.28 -6.31
CA VAL A 147 9.62 -14.32 -6.23
C VAL A 147 10.18 -15.76 -6.19
N THR A 148 9.32 -16.77 -6.24
CA THR A 148 9.68 -18.19 -6.20
C THR A 148 9.61 -18.90 -7.55
N SER A 149 8.97 -18.33 -8.57
CA SER A 149 8.77 -18.98 -9.88
C SER A 149 10.01 -18.90 -10.78
N ASP A 150 10.84 -17.89 -10.58
CA ASP A 150 11.94 -17.54 -11.48
C ASP A 150 13.25 -18.22 -11.03
N LYS A 151 13.55 -19.40 -11.60
CA LYS A 151 14.70 -20.26 -11.22
C LYS A 151 16.07 -19.66 -11.57
N GLU A 152 16.13 -18.68 -12.48
CA GLU A 152 17.38 -18.13 -13.00
C GLU A 152 18.01 -17.00 -12.16
N LYS A 153 17.31 -16.52 -11.13
CA LYS A 153 17.87 -15.45 -10.27
C LYS A 153 18.99 -15.99 -9.38
N ARG A 154 20.15 -15.33 -9.44
CA ARG A 154 21.33 -15.56 -8.57
C ARG A 154 20.88 -15.97 -7.16
N GLN A 155 21.26 -17.17 -6.71
CA GLN A 155 20.84 -17.81 -5.45
C GLN A 155 20.83 -16.86 -4.25
N PHE A 156 21.77 -15.91 -4.22
CA PHE A 156 21.87 -14.85 -3.23
C PHE A 156 20.65 -13.90 -3.18
N ILE A 157 20.19 -13.39 -4.33
CA ILE A 157 19.05 -12.47 -4.43
C ILE A 157 17.77 -13.18 -3.96
N ARG A 158 17.61 -14.45 -4.34
CA ARG A 158 16.50 -15.30 -3.87
C ARG A 158 16.51 -15.45 -2.35
N GLN A 159 17.67 -15.63 -1.73
CA GLN A 159 17.78 -15.72 -0.27
C GLN A 159 17.50 -14.40 0.44
N VAL A 160 17.95 -13.26 -0.11
CA VAL A 160 17.59 -11.92 0.39
C VAL A 160 16.09 -11.70 0.34
N PHE A 161 15.44 -12.04 -0.78
CA PHE A 161 13.98 -11.92 -0.90
C PHE A 161 13.23 -12.90 0.00
N LYS A 162 13.72 -14.13 0.18
CA LYS A 162 13.14 -15.11 1.13
C LYS A 162 13.27 -14.61 2.57
N PHE A 163 14.40 -14.00 2.92
CA PHE A 163 14.60 -13.38 4.23
C PHE A 163 13.65 -12.18 4.42
N ALA A 164 13.60 -11.26 3.45
CA ALA A 164 12.65 -10.16 3.43
C ALA A 164 11.21 -10.66 3.59
N TYR A 165 10.82 -11.69 2.83
CA TYR A 165 9.50 -12.31 2.92
C TYR A 165 9.19 -12.83 4.33
N ASN A 166 10.14 -13.51 4.97
CA ASN A 166 9.93 -14.10 6.29
C ASN A 166 10.03 -13.09 7.44
N ASN A 167 10.89 -12.07 7.33
CA ASN A 167 11.28 -11.20 8.44
C ASN A 167 10.69 -9.78 8.33
N LEU A 168 10.41 -9.30 7.11
CA LEU A 168 9.71 -8.04 6.90
C LEU A 168 8.18 -8.21 6.89
N ASN A 169 7.65 -9.45 6.95
CA ASN A 169 6.21 -9.70 7.12
C ASN A 169 5.66 -9.06 8.41
N TYR A 170 6.52 -8.86 9.40
CA TYR A 170 6.24 -8.13 10.64
C TYR A 170 5.93 -6.64 10.40
N PHE A 171 6.54 -6.03 9.38
CA PHE A 171 6.41 -4.60 9.07
C PHE A 171 5.35 -4.30 8.03
N TYR A 172 5.15 -5.25 7.13
CA TYR A 172 4.22 -5.17 6.01
C TYR A 172 3.68 -6.58 5.83
N HIS A 173 2.43 -6.84 6.18
CA HIS A 173 1.81 -8.16 6.01
C HIS A 173 1.68 -8.47 4.50
N PHE A 174 2.78 -8.87 3.84
CA PHE A 174 2.91 -8.90 2.39
C PHE A 174 2.03 -9.96 1.74
N LYS A 175 1.99 -11.17 2.33
CA LYS A 175 1.18 -12.28 1.81
C LYS A 175 -0.33 -11.97 1.88
N PRO A 176 -0.88 -11.48 3.01
CA PRO A 176 -2.25 -11.00 3.05
C PRO A 176 -2.54 -9.87 2.05
N LEU A 177 -1.55 -9.00 1.78
CA LEU A 177 -1.74 -7.84 0.91
C LEU A 177 -1.95 -8.23 -0.56
N TYR A 178 -1.25 -9.25 -1.07
CA TYR A 178 -1.46 -9.76 -2.42
C TYR A 178 -2.90 -10.26 -2.61
N HIS A 179 -3.36 -11.17 -1.75
CA HIS A 179 -4.72 -11.70 -1.80
C HIS A 179 -5.78 -10.60 -1.59
N TYR A 180 -5.48 -9.63 -0.71
CA TYR A 180 -6.33 -8.47 -0.50
C TYR A 180 -6.49 -7.63 -1.77
N LYS A 181 -5.45 -7.49 -2.60
CA LYS A 181 -5.53 -6.77 -3.88
C LYS A 181 -6.20 -7.61 -4.96
N GLN A 182 -5.91 -8.91 -5.00
CA GLN A 182 -6.50 -9.85 -5.95
C GLN A 182 -8.03 -9.86 -5.91
N LYS A 183 -8.63 -9.67 -4.73
CA LYS A 183 -10.10 -9.64 -4.57
C LYS A 183 -10.80 -8.52 -5.37
N PHE A 184 -10.06 -7.47 -5.74
CA PHE A 184 -10.58 -6.36 -6.53
C PHE A 184 -10.46 -6.60 -8.05
N GLY A 185 -10.00 -7.76 -8.49
CA GLY A 185 -9.91 -8.09 -9.91
C GLY A 185 -8.88 -7.24 -10.67
N PRO A 186 -7.60 -7.25 -10.27
CA PRO A 186 -6.56 -6.58 -11.06
C PRO A 186 -6.50 -7.20 -12.46
N THR A 187 -6.48 -6.36 -13.49
CA THR A 187 -6.45 -6.80 -14.89
C THR A 187 -5.06 -7.28 -15.32
N PHE A 188 -4.01 -6.79 -14.67
CA PHE A 188 -2.64 -7.24 -14.86
C PHE A 188 -1.80 -6.98 -13.61
N TRP A 189 -0.67 -7.68 -13.53
CA TRP A 189 0.38 -7.45 -12.55
C TRP A 189 1.62 -6.96 -13.27
N GLU A 190 2.18 -5.84 -12.83
CA GLU A 190 3.36 -5.23 -13.46
C GLU A 190 4.60 -5.46 -12.58
N PRO A 191 5.66 -6.12 -13.11
CA PRO A 191 6.87 -6.37 -12.33
C PRO A 191 7.60 -5.06 -12.04
N LYS A 192 8.17 -4.96 -10.83
CA LYS A 192 9.00 -3.82 -10.41
C LYS A 192 10.42 -4.29 -10.16
N TYR A 193 11.38 -3.56 -10.71
CA TYR A 193 12.79 -3.89 -10.65
C TYR A 193 13.57 -2.84 -9.87
N LEU A 194 14.65 -3.30 -9.23
CA LEU A 194 15.65 -2.43 -8.61
C LEU A 194 16.88 -2.45 -9.51
N ALA A 195 17.17 -1.32 -10.16
CA ALA A 195 18.43 -1.12 -10.86
C ALA A 195 19.51 -0.65 -9.87
N TYR A 196 20.70 -1.23 -9.96
CA TYR A 196 21.83 -0.87 -9.10
C TYR A 196 23.15 -0.97 -9.87
N TYR A 197 24.09 -0.12 -9.48
CA TYR A 197 25.44 -0.09 -10.03
C TYR A 197 26.45 0.21 -8.91
N PRO A 198 27.67 -0.36 -8.94
CA PRO A 198 28.18 -1.44 -9.80
C PRO A 198 27.39 -2.77 -9.69
N PRO A 199 27.57 -3.73 -10.63
CA PRO A 199 26.80 -5.00 -10.67
C PRO A 199 27.02 -5.91 -9.45
N ASN A 200 27.91 -5.53 -8.55
CA ASN A 200 28.17 -6.23 -7.30
C ASN A 200 27.18 -5.72 -6.24
N PHE A 201 26.07 -6.44 -6.05
CA PHE A 201 25.06 -6.08 -5.06
C PHE A 201 25.61 -6.18 -3.63
N LYS A 202 25.82 -5.02 -2.98
CA LYS A 202 26.33 -4.92 -1.61
C LYS A 202 25.17 -4.78 -0.61
N PRO A 203 25.29 -5.33 0.61
CA PRO A 203 24.27 -5.23 1.66
C PRO A 203 24.00 -3.79 2.08
N LYS A 204 25.00 -2.91 1.91
CA LYS A 204 24.85 -1.47 2.08
C LYS A 204 23.68 -0.92 1.25
N TYR A 205 23.42 -1.44 0.04
CA TYR A 205 22.30 -1.00 -0.78
C TYR A 205 20.94 -1.34 -0.15
N ILE A 206 20.78 -2.55 0.41
CA ILE A 206 19.57 -2.91 1.16
C ILE A 206 19.39 -1.96 2.35
N PHE A 207 20.46 -1.73 3.10
CA PHE A 207 20.42 -0.85 4.27
C PHE A 207 20.06 0.60 3.89
N THR A 208 20.65 1.13 2.81
CA THR A 208 20.33 2.47 2.30
C THR A 208 18.88 2.57 1.87
N ILE A 209 18.36 1.57 1.16
CA ILE A 209 16.95 1.52 0.75
C ILE A 209 16.07 1.52 2.00
N LEU A 210 16.30 0.61 2.95
CA LEU A 210 15.49 0.54 4.15
C LEU A 210 15.54 1.82 4.98
N LYS A 211 16.73 2.45 5.11
CA LYS A 211 16.90 3.72 5.83
C LYS A 211 16.18 4.88 5.15
N ALA A 212 16.14 4.89 3.81
CA ALA A 212 15.36 5.88 3.06
C ALA A 212 13.84 5.70 3.26
N TYR A 213 13.40 4.46 3.44
CA TYR A 213 11.99 4.15 3.71
C TYR A 213 11.59 4.42 5.16
N ASP A 214 12.43 4.11 6.14
CA ASP A 214 12.16 4.36 7.56
C ASP A 214 13.25 5.23 8.19
N PRO A 215 13.16 6.57 8.01
CA PRO A 215 14.17 7.50 8.51
C PRO A 215 14.14 7.61 10.04
N GLY A 216 13.04 7.18 10.69
CA GLY A 216 12.89 7.14 12.15
C GLY A 216 13.71 6.03 12.82
N GLY A 217 14.37 5.19 12.02
CA GLY A 217 15.26 4.15 12.51
C GLY A 217 14.62 2.77 12.42
N ILE A 218 15.26 1.89 11.66
CA ILE A 218 14.99 0.47 11.70
C ILE A 218 15.61 -0.05 13.00
N ASN A 219 14.84 -0.71 13.87
CA ASN A 219 15.33 -1.27 15.14
C ASN A 219 16.71 -1.95 14.97
N ASP A 220 17.65 -1.67 15.87
CA ASP A 220 19.03 -2.22 15.86
C ASP A 220 19.06 -3.76 15.78
N MET A 221 18.03 -4.41 16.33
CA MET A 221 17.80 -5.86 16.25
C MET A 221 17.69 -6.38 14.81
N PHE A 222 17.13 -5.58 13.90
CA PHE A 222 16.99 -5.93 12.49
C PHE A 222 18.30 -5.75 11.73
N LEU A 223 19.10 -4.75 12.10
CA LEU A 223 20.43 -4.50 11.53
C LEU A 223 21.42 -5.61 11.88
N THR A 224 21.38 -6.06 13.14
CA THR A 224 22.13 -7.23 13.59
C THR A 224 21.67 -8.50 12.88
N SER A 225 20.36 -8.73 12.74
CA SER A 225 19.81 -9.89 12.01
C SER A 225 20.29 -9.96 10.56
N ILE A 226 20.30 -8.83 9.83
CA ILE A 226 20.84 -8.78 8.46
C ILE A 226 22.34 -9.04 8.44
N LYS A 227 23.13 -8.42 9.34
CA LYS A 227 24.58 -8.62 9.41
C LYS A 227 24.95 -10.09 9.69
N THR A 228 24.27 -10.75 10.62
CA THR A 228 24.48 -12.16 10.99
C THR A 228 24.19 -13.12 9.84
N ILE A 229 23.20 -12.82 9.01
CA ILE A 229 22.92 -13.63 7.81
C ILE A 229 23.97 -13.39 6.74
N TRP A 230 24.44 -12.15 6.64
CA TRP A 230 25.48 -11.79 5.69
C TRP A 230 26.82 -12.48 5.99
N SER A 231 27.18 -12.63 7.28
CA SER A 231 28.34 -13.43 7.69
C SER A 231 28.14 -14.92 7.39
N LYS A 232 26.96 -15.49 7.67
CA LYS A 232 26.62 -16.87 7.31
C LYS A 232 26.73 -17.13 5.80
N LEU A 233 26.31 -16.17 4.96
CA LEU A 233 26.38 -16.32 3.50
C LEU A 233 27.76 -16.13 2.90
N LYS A 234 28.63 -15.34 3.55
CA LYS A 234 30.05 -15.28 3.19
C LYS A 234 30.76 -16.60 3.44
N ASN A 235 30.46 -17.27 4.56
CA ASN A 235 31.09 -18.56 4.90
C ASN A 235 30.69 -19.68 3.94
N VAL A 236 29.48 -19.65 3.36
CA VAL A 236 29.05 -20.65 2.35
C VAL A 236 29.76 -20.48 1.00
N LYS A 237 30.33 -19.29 0.70
CA LYS A 237 31.15 -19.07 -0.50
C LYS A 237 32.59 -19.53 -0.37
N ASN A 238 33.09 -19.77 0.84
CA ASN A 238 34.45 -20.26 1.10
C ASN A 238 34.55 -21.79 1.19
N ILE A 239 33.46 -22.50 0.89
CA ILE A 239 33.41 -23.97 0.81
C ILE A 239 32.98 -24.34 -0.61
N LYS A 240 33.81 -24.01 -1.58
CA LYS A 240 33.81 -24.58 -2.94
C LYS A 240 35.21 -24.45 -3.51
#